data_AF-S4P9T2-F1
#
_entry.id   AF-S4P9T2-F1
#
_cell.length_a   1.000
_cell.length_b   1.000
_cell.length_c   1.000
_cell.angle_alpha   90.00
_cell.angle_beta   90.00
_cell.angle_gamma   90.00
#
_symmetry.space_group_name_H-M   'P 1'
#
loop_
_entity.id
_entity.type
_entity.pdbx_description
1 polymer ?
#
loop_
_entity_poly.entity_id
_entity_poly.type
_entity_poly.pdbx_seq_one_letter_code
_entity_poly.pdbx_strand_id
1 'polypeptide(L)'
;RKRVAPVSRQGANESRRVWRHVTAALRAADTDAATSAKRRLEQTQRDAAKKRVDTGDRWITQLFSPKGEEGWEYNTPLNKRTEPPSDTTAPCKATEVETR
;
A
#
# COMPACT_ATOMS: atom_id res chain seq x y z
N ARG A 1 -11.89 1.74 -20.08
CA ARG A 1 -11.62 0.48 -19.32
C ARG A 1 -10.28 0.62 -18.58
N LYS A 2 -10.21 0.33 -17.28
CA LYS A 2 -8.95 0.41 -16.50
C LYS A 2 -7.95 -0.66 -16.99
N ARG A 3 -6.68 -0.28 -17.17
CA ARG A 3 -5.57 -1.20 -17.47
C ARG A 3 -4.98 -1.71 -16.16
N VAL A 4 -4.78 -3.02 -16.06
CA VAL A 4 -4.28 -3.67 -14.84
C VAL A 4 -3.33 -4.80 -15.27
N ALA A 5 -2.24 -4.99 -14.52
CA ALA A 5 -1.29 -6.06 -14.76
C ALA A 5 -1.94 -7.47 -14.71
N PRO A 6 -1.37 -8.46 -15.42
CA PRO A 6 -1.82 -9.85 -15.31
C PRO A 6 -1.60 -10.39 -13.89
N VAL A 7 -2.46 -11.33 -13.46
CA VAL A 7 -2.44 -11.87 -12.08
C VAL A 7 -1.10 -12.47 -11.67
N SER A 8 -0.33 -13.01 -12.63
CA SER A 8 1.02 -13.53 -12.39
C SER A 8 2.02 -12.47 -11.93
N ARG A 9 1.82 -11.20 -12.29
CA ARG A 9 2.66 -10.06 -11.92
C ARG A 9 2.11 -9.25 -10.75
N GLN A 10 0.93 -9.61 -10.23
CA GLN A 10 0.31 -8.91 -9.11
C GLN A 10 0.87 -9.39 -7.77
N GLY A 11 1.05 -8.46 -6.83
CA GLY A 11 1.41 -8.75 -5.44
C GLY A 11 0.38 -9.65 -4.75
N ALA A 12 0.80 -10.33 -3.69
CA ALA A 12 -0.01 -11.33 -3.00
C ALA A 12 -1.36 -10.79 -2.49
N ASN A 13 -1.39 -9.52 -2.08
CA ASN A 13 -2.55 -8.85 -1.49
C ASN A 13 -3.34 -7.98 -2.49
N GLU A 14 -3.00 -8.04 -3.78
CA GLU A 14 -3.75 -7.31 -4.81
C GLU A 14 -5.09 -7.98 -5.11
N SER A 15 -6.14 -7.17 -5.31
CA SER A 15 -7.52 -7.65 -5.34
C SER A 15 -7.76 -8.73 -6.39
N ARG A 16 -7.26 -8.61 -7.63
CA ARG A 16 -7.54 -9.65 -8.65
C ARG A 16 -6.84 -10.96 -8.32
N ARG A 17 -5.65 -10.93 -7.72
CA ARG A 17 -4.94 -12.14 -7.30
C ARG A 17 -5.61 -12.81 -6.11
N VAL A 18 -6.03 -12.02 -5.13
CA VAL A 18 -6.73 -12.47 -3.91
C VAL A 18 -8.07 -13.11 -4.27
N TRP A 19 -8.87 -12.44 -5.10
CA TRP A 19 -10.23 -12.88 -5.47
C TRP A 19 -10.30 -13.81 -6.69
N ARG A 20 -9.16 -14.25 -7.26
CA ARG A 20 -9.13 -15.02 -8.52
C ARG A 20 -9.98 -16.28 -8.48
N HIS A 21 -9.99 -17.00 -7.36
CA HIS A 21 -10.70 -18.27 -7.21
C HIS A 21 -12.20 -18.08 -7.08
N VAL A 22 -12.62 -17.07 -6.31
CA VAL A 22 -14.04 -16.70 -6.17
C VAL A 22 -14.59 -16.26 -7.52
N THR A 23 -13.87 -15.38 -8.21
CA THR A 23 -14.31 -14.87 -9.52
C THR A 23 -14.28 -15.95 -10.61
N ALA A 24 -13.37 -16.92 -10.55
CA ALA A 24 -13.36 -18.07 -11.45
C ALA A 24 -14.57 -18.99 -11.22
N ALA A 25 -14.89 -19.32 -9.97
CA ALA A 25 -16.05 -20.14 -9.61
C ALA A 25 -17.37 -19.46 -10.00
N LEU A 26 -17.50 -18.15 -9.74
CA LEU A 26 -18.68 -17.38 -10.17
C LEU A 26 -18.85 -17.37 -11.69
N ARG A 27 -17.76 -17.31 -12.46
CA ARG A 27 -17.81 -17.41 -13.93
C ARG A 27 -18.23 -18.80 -14.42
N ALA A 28 -17.92 -19.83 -13.66
CA ALA A 28 -18.36 -21.20 -13.91
C ALA A 28 -19.78 -21.48 -13.38
N ALA A 29 -20.48 -20.47 -12.83
CA ALA A 29 -21.76 -20.60 -12.14
C ALA A 29 -21.76 -21.59 -10.96
N ASP A 30 -20.57 -21.88 -10.40
CA ASP A 30 -20.42 -22.75 -9.24
C ASP A 30 -20.46 -21.92 -7.94
N THR A 31 -21.64 -21.89 -7.32
CA THR A 31 -21.89 -21.08 -6.12
C THR A 31 -21.25 -21.69 -4.87
N ASP A 32 -21.17 -23.01 -4.79
CA ASP A 32 -20.60 -23.73 -3.65
C ASP A 32 -19.08 -23.56 -3.60
N ALA A 33 -18.41 -23.68 -4.76
CA ALA A 33 -17.00 -23.40 -4.88
C ALA A 33 -16.67 -21.92 -4.60
N ALA A 34 -17.50 -20.99 -5.08
CA ALA A 34 -17.32 -19.56 -4.81
C ALA A 34 -17.42 -19.24 -3.31
N THR A 35 -18.43 -19.81 -2.63
CA THR A 35 -18.65 -19.64 -1.19
C THR A 35 -17.50 -20.24 -0.38
N SER A 36 -17.05 -21.44 -0.75
CA SER A 36 -15.92 -22.12 -0.12
C SER A 36 -14.62 -21.32 -0.29
N ALA A 37 -14.37 -20.79 -1.49
CA ALA A 37 -13.20 -19.96 -1.76
C ALA A 37 -13.24 -18.63 -0.99
N LYS A 38 -14.40 -17.97 -0.91
CA LYS A 38 -14.62 -16.75 -0.13
C LYS A 38 -14.37 -17.01 1.36
N ARG A 39 -14.96 -18.07 1.91
CA ARG A 39 -14.80 -18.44 3.32
C ARG A 39 -13.32 -18.65 3.69
N ARG A 40 -12.56 -19.37 2.87
CA ARG A 40 -11.13 -19.61 3.10
C ARG A 40 -10.32 -18.30 3.13
N LEU A 41 -10.60 -17.40 2.19
CA LEU A 41 -9.96 -16.10 2.09
C LEU A 41 -10.26 -15.23 3.33
N GLU A 42 -11.52 -15.15 3.74
CA GLU A 42 -11.95 -14.37 4.91
C GLU A 42 -11.44 -14.98 6.22
N GLN A 43 -11.38 -16.31 6.33
CA GLN A 43 -10.78 -16.98 7.48
C GLN A 43 -9.29 -16.64 7.60
N THR A 44 -8.54 -16.71 6.50
CA THR A 44 -7.11 -16.35 6.49
C THR A 44 -6.90 -14.91 6.96
N GLN A 45 -7.77 -13.97 6.55
CA GLN A 45 -7.69 -12.58 7.02
C GLN A 45 -8.05 -12.44 8.51
N ARG A 46 -9.06 -13.18 8.99
CA ARG A 46 -9.41 -13.20 10.43
C ARG A 46 -8.27 -13.76 11.28
N ASP A 47 -7.62 -14.81 10.83
CA ASP A 47 -6.48 -15.41 11.54
C ASP A 47 -5.28 -14.44 11.56
N ALA A 48 -5.01 -13.75 10.44
CA ALA A 48 -3.97 -12.72 10.38
C ALA A 48 -4.30 -11.49 11.24
N ALA A 49 -5.58 -11.13 11.39
CA ALA A 49 -6.02 -10.07 12.30
C ALA A 49 -5.87 -10.49 13.76
N LYS A 50 -6.30 -11.72 14.10
CA LYS A 50 -6.13 -12.31 15.42
C LYS A 50 -4.66 -12.34 15.82
N LYS A 51 -3.78 -12.82 14.94
CA LYS A 51 -2.34 -12.86 15.19
C LYS A 51 -1.77 -11.47 15.53
N ARG A 52 -2.21 -10.41 14.82
CA ARG A 52 -1.77 -9.03 15.10
C ARG A 52 -2.22 -8.54 16.47
N VAL A 53 -3.45 -8.85 16.86
CA VAL A 53 -3.96 -8.51 18.20
C VAL A 53 -3.16 -9.26 19.26
N ASP A 54 -2.93 -10.56 19.06
CA ASP A 54 -2.21 -11.43 19.99
C ASP A 54 -0.73 -11.00 20.14
N THR A 55 -0.10 -10.44 19.09
CA THR A 55 1.28 -9.89 19.13
C THR A 55 1.34 -8.44 19.60
N GLY A 56 0.21 -7.74 19.71
CA GLY A 56 0.19 -6.30 20.02
C GLY A 56 0.59 -5.40 18.85
N ASP A 57 0.64 -5.93 17.62
CA ASP A 57 1.05 -5.18 16.43
C ASP A 57 -0.07 -4.25 15.95
N ARG A 58 0.27 -2.98 15.73
CA ARG A 58 -0.64 -2.02 15.07
C ARG A 58 -0.79 -2.35 13.59
N TRP A 59 -2.00 -2.20 13.06
CA TRP A 59 -2.21 -2.24 11.60
C TRP A 59 -1.62 -0.98 10.94
N ILE A 60 -0.67 -1.18 10.03
CA ILE A 60 -0.02 -0.12 9.25
C ILE A 60 -0.39 -0.29 7.78
N THR A 61 -0.89 0.79 7.16
CA THR A 61 -1.22 0.85 5.75
C THR A 61 0.04 1.02 4.89
N GLN A 62 0.15 0.28 3.79
CA GLN A 62 1.39 0.26 2.97
C GLN A 62 1.56 1.53 2.11
N LEU A 63 0.46 2.07 1.59
CA LEU A 63 0.49 3.12 0.56
C LEU A 63 0.08 4.50 1.08
N PHE A 64 -0.63 4.54 2.21
CA PHE A 64 -1.17 5.76 2.78
C PHE A 64 -0.70 5.91 4.22
N SER A 65 -0.51 7.14 4.65
CA SER A 65 -0.19 7.50 6.04
C SER A 65 -1.23 8.50 6.55
N PRO A 66 -1.56 8.47 7.86
CA PRO A 66 -2.48 9.44 8.44
C PRO A 66 -1.88 10.85 8.39
N LYS A 67 -2.69 11.85 8.07
CA LYS A 67 -2.36 13.28 8.02
C LYS A 67 -3.35 14.05 8.89
N GLY A 68 -2.94 14.43 10.10
CA GLY A 68 -3.81 15.09 11.08
C GLY A 68 -4.84 14.12 11.69
N GLU A 69 -5.95 14.66 12.21
CA GLU A 69 -6.96 13.87 12.94
C GLU A 69 -7.85 13.01 12.02
N GLU A 70 -8.15 13.47 10.80
CA GLU A 70 -9.07 12.76 9.87
C GLU A 70 -8.51 12.51 8.47
N GLY A 71 -7.31 13.03 8.15
CA GLY A 71 -6.75 12.96 6.81
C GLY A 71 -5.93 11.70 6.54
N TRP A 72 -5.85 11.32 5.26
CA TRP A 72 -4.89 10.35 4.76
C TRP A 72 -4.10 10.96 3.62
N GLU A 73 -2.78 10.79 3.62
CA GLU A 73 -1.93 11.16 2.50
C GLU A 73 -1.34 9.93 1.83
N TYR A 74 -1.30 9.95 0.50
CA TYR A 74 -0.58 8.94 -0.26
C TYR A 74 0.92 9.15 -0.07
N ASN A 75 1.66 8.08 0.23
CA ASN A 75 3.07 8.16 0.62
C ASN A 75 3.97 8.69 -0.52
N THR A 76 3.55 8.54 -1.78
CA THR A 76 4.34 8.94 -2.96
C THR A 76 3.52 9.83 -3.89
N PRO A 77 3.03 11.00 -3.45
CA PRO A 77 2.19 11.86 -4.28
C PRO A 77 2.97 12.37 -5.50
N LEU A 78 2.26 12.72 -6.58
CA LEU A 78 2.90 13.07 -7.85
C LEU A 78 3.80 14.30 -7.73
N ASN A 79 3.34 15.33 -7.02
CA ASN A 79 4.11 16.55 -6.76
C ASN A 79 5.50 16.25 -6.20
N LYS A 80 5.61 15.41 -5.16
CA LYS A 80 6.90 15.00 -4.56
C LYS A 80 7.82 14.23 -5.53
N ARG A 81 7.31 13.70 -6.64
CA ARG A 81 8.10 13.01 -7.67
C ARG A 81 8.55 13.92 -8.82
N THR A 82 7.83 15.02 -9.03
CA THR A 82 8.07 15.95 -10.14
C THR A 82 8.86 17.17 -9.72
N GLU A 83 8.95 17.47 -8.40
CA GLU A 83 9.84 18.53 -7.94
C GLU A 83 11.30 18.17 -8.28
N PRO A 84 12.07 19.06 -8.95
CA PRO A 84 13.51 18.91 -9.04
C PRO A 84 14.10 18.89 -7.62
N PRO A 85 15.24 18.21 -7.38
CA PRO A 85 15.90 18.29 -6.09
C PRO A 85 16.15 19.77 -5.78
N SER A 86 15.44 20.32 -4.81
CA SER A 86 15.68 21.68 -4.34
C SER A 86 17.09 21.70 -3.77
N ASP A 87 18.00 22.34 -4.50
CA ASP A 87 19.38 22.50 -4.09
C ASP A 87 19.42 22.96 -2.63
N THR A 88 20.21 22.21 -1.88
CA THR A 88 20.61 22.55 -0.53
C THR A 88 21.07 24.00 -0.51
N THR A 89 20.40 24.79 0.32
CA THR A 89 20.85 26.11 0.71
C THR A 89 22.30 26.03 1.20
N ALA A 90 23.22 26.59 0.44
CA ALA A 90 24.51 27.10 0.91
C ALA A 90 24.65 28.52 0.33
N PRO A 91 25.05 29.52 1.14
CA PRO A 91 26.45 29.57 1.58
C PRO A 91 26.63 29.96 3.05
N CYS A 92 27.47 29.23 3.78
CA CYS A 92 28.13 29.76 4.97
C CYS A 92 29.03 30.92 4.51
N LYS A 93 28.73 32.14 4.96
CA LYS A 93 29.63 33.28 4.75
C LYS A 93 30.92 33.01 5.52
N ALA A 94 32.02 32.80 4.81
CA ALA A 94 33.34 32.98 5.38
C ALA A 94 33.57 34.48 5.54
N THR A 95 33.71 34.94 6.78
CA THR A 95 34.21 36.28 7.09
C THR A 95 35.72 36.27 6.86
N GLU A 96 36.17 36.96 5.82
CA GLU A 96 37.58 37.25 5.61
C GLU A 96 37.96 38.42 6.53
N VAL A 97 38.84 38.15 7.50
CA VAL A 97 39.39 39.17 8.40
C VAL A 97 40.68 39.66 7.75
N GLU A 98 40.60 40.85 7.16
CA GLU A 98 41.74 41.62 6.67
C GLU A 98 42.69 41.92 7.83
N THR A 99 43.94 41.47 7.73
CA THR A 99 45.03 41.83 8.65
C THR A 99 46.20 42.38 7.85
N ARG A 100 46.65 43.56 8.30
CA ARG A 100 47.78 44.38 7.86
C ARG A 100 49.05 43.63 7.46
#